data_AF-A0A951AUM8-F1
#
_entry.id   AF-A0A951AUM8-F1
#
_cell.length_a   1.000
_cell.length_b   1.000
_cell.length_c   1.000
_cell.angle_alpha   90.00
_cell.angle_beta   90.00
_cell.angle_gamma   90.00
#
_symmetry.space_group_name_H-M   'P 1'
#
loop_
_entity.id
_entity.type
_entity.pdbx_description
1 polymer ?
#
loop_
_entity_poly.entity_id
_entity_poly.type
_entity_poly.pdbx_seq_one_letter_code
_entity_poly.pdbx_strand_id
1 'polypeptide(L)' 'MEAAGQAAVTDGRVDELGKRGEDVAAEYLAGTGLVVLSRNWRCRGGELDLVATDG' A
#
# COMPACT_ATOMS: atom_id res chain seq x y z
N MET A 1 22.36 -24.98 -16.03
CA MET A 1 20.90 -24.91 -15.89
C MET A 1 20.60 -23.70 -15.02
N GLU A 2 20.74 -22.53 -15.64
CA GLU A 2 20.47 -21.22 -15.04
C GLU A 2 19.02 -20.83 -15.33
N ALA A 3 18.31 -20.38 -14.30
CA ALA A 3 17.27 -19.38 -14.39
C ALA A 3 17.02 -18.86 -12.97
N ALA A 4 17.98 -18.12 -12.41
CA ALA A 4 17.70 -17.22 -11.30
C ALA A 4 16.82 -16.09 -11.86
N GLY A 5 15.58 -16.02 -11.36
CA GLY A 5 14.58 -15.07 -11.84
C GLY A 5 15.10 -13.64 -11.83
N GLN A 6 14.86 -12.93 -12.92
CA GLN A 6 15.00 -11.48 -12.98
C GLN A 6 14.11 -10.85 -11.90
N ALA A 7 14.71 -10.41 -10.78
CA ALA A 7 14.10 -9.39 -9.94
C ALA A 7 14.14 -8.10 -10.76
N ALA A 8 12.96 -7.64 -11.20
CA ALA A 8 12.81 -6.39 -11.92
C ALA A 8 13.44 -5.26 -11.09
N VAL A 9 14.50 -4.66 -11.63
CA VAL A 9 15.12 -3.44 -11.10
C VAL A 9 14.02 -2.37 -11.06
N THR A 10 13.46 -2.13 -9.87
CA THR A 10 12.45 -1.11 -9.63
C THR A 10 13.17 0.06 -8.98
N ASP A 11 13.06 1.24 -9.58
CA ASP A 11 13.61 2.48 -9.06
C ASP A 11 13.06 2.72 -7.64
N GLY A 12 13.91 2.60 -6.61
CA GLY A 12 13.49 2.75 -5.21
C GLY A 12 12.79 4.09 -4.93
N ARG A 13 12.99 5.11 -5.76
CA ARG A 13 12.25 6.38 -5.67
C ARG A 13 10.75 6.22 -5.93
N VAL A 14 10.38 5.32 -6.84
CA VAL A 14 8.97 5.05 -7.17
C VAL A 14 8.30 4.31 -6.01
N ASP A 15 9.02 3.40 -5.34
CA ASP A 15 8.50 2.69 -4.18
C ASP A 15 8.32 3.62 -2.96
N GLU A 16 9.28 4.51 -2.72
CA GLU A 16 9.23 5.46 -1.61
C GLU A 16 8.12 6.50 -1.79
N LEU A 17 7.89 6.93 -3.05
CA LEU A 17 6.80 7.84 -3.38
C LEU A 17 5.43 7.20 -3.10
N GLY A 18 5.26 5.93 -3.47
CA GLY A 18 4.04 5.17 -3.18
C GLY A 18 3.77 5.08 -1.68
N LYS A 19 4.76 4.67 -0.89
CA LYS A 19 4.65 4.56 0.58
C LYS A 19 4.28 5.89 1.22
N ARG A 20 4.94 6.99 0.81
CA ARG A 20 4.60 8.33 1.31
C ARG A 20 3.17 8.74 0.99
N GLY A 21 2.69 8.42 -0.20
CA GLY A 21 1.29 8.69 -0.57
C GLY A 21 0.30 7.93 0.32
N GLU A 22 0.59 6.65 0.57
CA GLU A 22 -0.21 5.82 1.47
C GLU A 22 -0.21 6.36 2.91
N ASP A 23 0.94 6.84 3.40
CA ASP A 23 1.07 7.44 4.73
C ASP A 23 0.22 8.69 4.88
N VAL A 24 0.31 9.62 3.92
CA VAL A 24 -0.50 10.85 3.92
C VAL A 24 -1.99 10.52 3.87
N ALA A 25 -2.39 9.52 3.07
CA ALA A 25 -3.79 9.10 2.99
C ALA A 25 -4.28 8.49 4.30
N ALA A 26 -3.48 7.65 4.96
CA ALA A 26 -3.83 7.05 6.24
C ALA A 26 -3.95 8.11 7.35
N GLU A 27 -3.03 9.07 7.40
CA GLU A 27 -3.08 10.20 8.35
C GLU A 27 -4.32 11.06 8.13
N TYR A 28 -4.66 11.35 6.88
CA TYR A 28 -5.88 12.09 6.55
C TYR A 28 -7.12 11.36 7.04
N LEU A 29 -7.27 10.06 6.73
CA LEU A 29 -8.42 9.26 7.15
C LEU A 29 -8.53 9.22 8.68
N ALA A 30 -7.42 9.01 9.39
CA ALA A 30 -7.38 9.07 10.85
C ALA A 30 -7.82 10.45 11.38
N GLY A 31 -7.35 11.53 10.75
CA GLY A 31 -7.75 12.90 11.09
C GLY A 31 -9.25 13.18 10.88
N THR A 32 -9.90 12.46 9.96
CA THR A 32 -11.37 12.53 9.77
C THR A 32 -12.18 11.68 10.75
N GLY A 33 -11.52 10.98 11.68
CA GLY A 33 -12.18 10.12 12.66
C GLY A 33 -12.41 8.68 12.21
N LEU A 34 -11.87 8.28 11.05
CA LEU A 34 -11.90 6.90 10.59
C LEU A 34 -10.77 6.08 11.23
N VAL A 35 -11.00 4.79 11.43
CA VAL A 35 -10.00 3.83 11.89
C VAL A 35 -9.47 3.06 10.69
N VAL A 36 -8.17 3.15 10.42
CA VAL A 36 -7.49 2.34 9.40
C VAL A 36 -7.37 0.90 9.91
N LEU A 37 -8.01 -0.04 9.22
CA LEU A 37 -8.05 -1.47 9.56
C LEU A 37 -6.93 -2.26 8.86
N SER A 38 -6.56 -1.86 7.64
CA SER A 38 -5.56 -2.56 6.85
C SER A 38 -4.89 -1.64 5.85
N ARG A 39 -3.63 -1.95 5.56
CA ARG A 39 -2.78 -1.33 4.54
C ARG A 39 -2.35 -2.43 3.58
N ASN A 40 -2.24 -2.11 2.29
CA ASN A 40 -1.84 -3.05 1.25
C ASN A 40 -2.69 -4.35 1.28
N TRP A 41 -4.00 -4.20 1.44
CA TRP A 41 -4.93 -5.31 1.56
C TRP A 41 -5.09 -6.04 0.23
N ARG A 42 -5.07 -7.38 0.28
CA ARG A 42 -5.16 -8.23 -0.91
C ARG A 42 -6.15 -9.36 -0.65
N CYS A 43 -6.95 -9.69 -1.66
CA CYS A 43 -7.83 -10.84 -1.66
C CYS A 43 -7.85 -11.49 -3.05
N ARG A 44 -8.61 -12.59 -3.19
CA ARG A 44 -8.76 -13.29 -4.49
C ARG A 44 -9.34 -12.39 -5.59
N GLY A 45 -10.12 -11.36 -5.22
CA GLY A 45 -10.79 -10.47 -6.17
C GLY A 45 -9.99 -9.23 -6.56
N GLY A 46 -8.86 -8.96 -5.91
CA GLY A 46 -8.07 -7.75 -6.16
C GLY A 46 -7.37 -7.23 -4.91
N GLU A 47 -6.99 -5.95 -4.97
CA GLU A 47 -6.22 -5.26 -3.94
C GLU A 47 -6.79 -3.89 -3.62
N LEU A 48 -6.52 -3.41 -2.41
CA LEU A 48 -6.81 -2.07 -1.93
C LEU A 48 -5.62 -1.55 -1.14
N ASP A 49 -5.23 -0.31 -1.38
CA ASP A 49 -4.11 0.30 -0.66
C ASP A 49 -4.44 0.54 0.82
N LEU A 50 -5.68 0.97 1.11
CA LEU A 50 -6.17 1.24 2.46
C LEU A 50 -7.60 0.71 2.66
N VAL A 51 -7.83 0.16 3.84
CA VAL A 51 -9.18 -0.19 4.33
C VAL A 51 -9.40 0.56 5.64
N ALA A 52 -10.47 1.35 5.71
CA ALA A 52 -10.84 2.11 6.90
C ALA A 52 -12.34 2.02 7.19
N THR A 53 -12.73 2.30 8.42
CA THR A 53 -14.13 2.24 8.90
C THR A 53 -14.43 3.40 9.86
N ASP A 54 -15.68 3.80 9.93
CA ASP A 54 -16.24 4.74 10.92
C ASP A 54 -16.90 4.04 12.13
N GLY A 55 -17.02 2.71 12.11
CA GLY A 55 -17.66 1.90 13.17
C GLY A 55 -18.86 1.11 12.69
#